data_AF-A0A1S8WV64-F1
#
_entry.id   AF-A0A1S8WV64-F1
#
_cell.length_a   1.000
_cell.length_b   1.000
_cell.length_c   1.000
_cell.angle_alpha   90.00
_cell.angle_beta   90.00
_cell.angle_gamma   90.00
#
_symmetry.space_group_name_H-M   'P 1'
#
loop_
_entity.id
_entity.type
_entity.pdbx_description
1 polymer ?
#
loop_
_entity_poly.entity_id
_entity_poly.type
_entity_poly.pdbx_seq_one_letter_code
_entity_poly.pdbx_strand_id
1 'polypeptide(L)'
;MKTICSPCLEPTVRDEVRNGTYRQLFHPKQFITGKEDAANNYARGYYTVGREMRNLVLDKFQKSADQYDSLQGFWFYNALGGGTGSGPNASLIERLVVDYAKKTKLQIAIGPTRAVCLGVQNLFKMDKDFSKESTSVR
;
A
#
# COMPACT_ATOMS: atom_id res chain seq x y z
N MET A 1 12.82 10.89 -7.08
CA MET A 1 12.18 10.66 -5.77
C MET A 1 10.70 11.05 -5.85
N LYS A 2 9.85 10.21 -6.47
CA LYS A 2 8.37 10.17 -6.33
C LYS A 2 7.84 9.13 -7.30
N THR A 3 7.71 7.89 -6.82
CA THR A 3 6.88 6.89 -7.51
C THR A 3 5.83 6.44 -6.51
N ILE A 4 4.64 7.04 -6.58
CA ILE A 4 3.48 6.62 -5.81
C ILE A 4 2.80 5.53 -6.65
N CYS A 5 3.15 4.27 -6.40
CA CYS A 5 2.37 3.14 -6.86
C CYS A 5 1.42 2.77 -5.71
N SER A 6 0.25 3.40 -5.65
CA SER A 6 -0.77 2.98 -4.68
C SER A 6 -1.60 1.84 -5.28
N PRO A 7 -1.60 0.63 -4.69
CA PRO A 7 -2.53 -0.42 -5.08
C PRO A 7 -3.92 -0.07 -4.56
N CYS A 8 -4.66 0.74 -5.30
CA CYS A 8 -6.07 1.01 -5.00
C CYS A 8 -6.92 -0.05 -5.70
N LEU A 9 -7.58 -0.93 -4.94
CA LEU A 9 -8.51 -1.89 -5.56
C LEU A 9 -9.80 -1.21 -6.04
N GLU A 10 -10.13 -0.05 -5.47
CA GLU A 10 -11.33 0.71 -5.84
C GLU A 10 -11.01 1.82 -6.87
N PRO A 11 -11.71 1.86 -8.02
CA PRO A 11 -11.44 2.83 -9.07
C PRO A 11 -11.88 4.26 -8.72
N THR A 12 -12.82 4.44 -7.80
CA THR A 12 -13.42 5.73 -7.42
C THR A 12 -12.35 6.75 -7.00
N VAL A 13 -11.49 6.38 -6.04
CA VAL A 13 -10.43 7.24 -5.52
C VAL A 13 -9.40 7.60 -6.59
N ARG A 14 -9.10 6.66 -7.49
CA ARG A 14 -8.21 6.92 -8.62
C ARG A 14 -8.84 7.95 -9.56
N ASP A 15 -10.12 7.80 -9.88
CA ASP A 15 -10.79 8.64 -10.86
C ASP A 15 -10.95 10.08 -10.35
N GLU A 16 -11.11 10.27 -9.04
CA GLU A 16 -11.02 11.58 -8.38
C GLU A 16 -9.63 12.22 -8.56
N VAL A 17 -8.55 11.47 -8.35
CA VAL A 17 -7.18 11.99 -8.53
C VAL A 17 -6.89 12.30 -10.01
N ARG A 18 -7.42 11.50 -10.94
CA ARG A 18 -7.25 11.71 -12.39
C ARG A 18 -8.07 12.88 -12.94
N ASN A 19 -9.21 13.19 -12.34
CA ASN A 19 -10.07 14.29 -12.77
C ASN A 19 -9.92 15.56 -11.91
N GLY A 20 -9.22 15.47 -10.79
CA GLY A 20 -8.99 16.59 -9.88
C GLY A 20 -7.96 17.60 -10.37
N THR A 21 -7.75 18.63 -9.57
CA THR A 21 -6.84 19.77 -9.84
C THR A 21 -5.40 19.31 -10.10
N TYR A 22 -4.98 18.19 -9.49
CA TYR A 22 -3.61 17.67 -9.55
C TYR A 22 -3.38 16.57 -10.61
N ARG A 23 -4.29 16.42 -11.57
CA ARG A 23 -4.22 15.36 -12.60
C ARG A 23 -2.93 15.30 -13.43
N GLN A 24 -2.24 16.43 -13.58
CA GLN A 24 -1.00 16.52 -14.38
C GLN A 24 0.26 16.10 -13.61
N LEU A 25 0.19 15.99 -12.27
CA LEU A 25 1.34 15.63 -11.44
C LEU A 25 1.70 14.15 -11.51
N PHE A 26 0.74 13.29 -11.85
CA PHE A 26 0.92 11.84 -11.82
C PHE A 26 0.80 11.27 -13.23
N HIS A 27 1.78 10.45 -13.62
CA HIS A 27 1.71 9.78 -14.91
C HIS A 27 0.64 8.67 -14.86
N PRO A 28 -0.25 8.54 -15.85
CA PRO A 28 -1.34 7.55 -15.81
C PRO A 28 -0.87 6.11 -15.61
N LYS A 29 0.36 5.79 -16.06
CA LYS A 29 1.02 4.49 -15.85
C LYS A 29 1.37 4.19 -14.38
N GLN A 30 1.41 5.17 -13.48
CA GLN A 30 1.71 4.96 -12.05
C GLN A 30 0.49 4.44 -11.26
N PHE A 31 -0.71 4.64 -11.80
CA PHE A 31 -1.92 4.08 -11.19
C PHE A 31 -2.04 2.58 -11.51
N ILE A 32 -2.34 1.79 -10.47
CA ILE A 32 -2.58 0.36 -10.57
C ILE A 32 -3.92 0.12 -9.89
N THR A 33 -4.84 -0.53 -10.60
CA THR A 33 -6.17 -0.84 -10.07
C THR A 33 -6.50 -2.30 -10.18
N GLY A 34 -7.10 -2.82 -9.12
CA GLY A 34 -7.70 -4.14 -9.09
C GLY A 34 -9.02 -4.17 -9.83
N LYS A 35 -9.46 -5.37 -10.17
CA LYS A 35 -10.84 -5.63 -10.62
C LYS A 35 -11.77 -5.95 -9.46
N GLU A 36 -11.23 -6.50 -8.37
CA GLU A 36 -11.97 -6.91 -7.18
C GLU A 36 -11.51 -6.12 -5.96
N ASP A 37 -12.42 -5.81 -5.04
CA ASP A 37 -12.09 -5.17 -3.77
C ASP A 37 -11.83 -6.19 -2.63
N ALA A 38 -11.07 -5.78 -1.61
CA ALA A 38 -10.79 -6.60 -0.44
C ALA A 38 -11.95 -6.62 0.58
N ALA A 39 -13.02 -5.83 0.38
CA ALA A 39 -14.22 -5.80 1.22
C ALA A 39 -13.90 -5.61 2.72
N ASN A 40 -12.97 -4.70 3.03
CA ASN A 40 -12.45 -4.46 4.38
C ASN A 40 -11.84 -5.68 5.11
N ASN A 41 -11.54 -6.76 4.40
CA ASN A 41 -10.94 -7.96 4.98
C ASN A 41 -9.44 -8.04 4.67
N TYR A 42 -8.61 -8.02 5.72
CA TYR A 42 -7.15 -8.14 5.59
C TYR A 42 -6.71 -9.46 4.97
N ALA A 43 -7.29 -10.59 5.38
CA ALA A 43 -6.90 -11.91 4.87
C ALA A 43 -7.20 -12.03 3.38
N ARG A 44 -8.33 -11.49 2.92
CA ARG A 44 -8.68 -11.40 1.49
C ARG A 44 -7.69 -10.51 0.76
N GLY A 45 -7.41 -9.32 1.31
CA GLY A 45 -6.45 -8.39 0.75
C GLY A 45 -5.03 -8.96 0.67
N TYR A 46 -4.59 -9.79 1.61
CA TYR A 46 -3.24 -10.31 1.68
C TYR A 46 -3.05 -11.61 0.87
N TYR A 47 -3.94 -12.59 1.04
CA TYR A 47 -3.77 -13.94 0.47
C TYR A 47 -4.38 -14.12 -0.92
N THR A 48 -5.54 -13.52 -1.19
CA THR A 48 -6.26 -13.74 -2.46
C THR A 48 -5.99 -12.59 -3.43
N VAL A 49 -6.66 -11.46 -3.26
CA VAL A 49 -6.63 -10.36 -4.24
C VAL A 49 -5.26 -9.69 -4.29
N GLY A 50 -4.58 -9.56 -3.14
CA GLY A 50 -3.24 -8.99 -3.07
C GLY A 50 -2.20 -9.81 -3.82
N ARG A 51 -2.35 -11.13 -3.95
CA ARG A 51 -1.37 -11.97 -4.63
C ARG A 51 -1.28 -11.66 -6.12
N GLU A 52 -2.42 -11.46 -6.77
CA GLU A 52 -2.48 -11.12 -8.20
C GLU A 52 -1.94 -9.70 -8.45
N MET A 53 -2.35 -8.75 -7.61
CA MET A 53 -1.92 -7.36 -7.68
C MET A 53 -0.42 -7.19 -7.37
N ARG A 54 0.14 -7.99 -6.45
CA ARG A 54 1.54 -7.89 -6.03
C ARG A 54 2.49 -7.98 -7.22
N ASN A 55 2.28 -8.93 -8.13
CA ASN A 55 3.16 -9.12 -9.28
C ASN A 55 3.15 -7.91 -10.22
N LEU A 56 1.96 -7.35 -10.49
CA LEU A 56 1.81 -6.16 -11.32
C LEU A 56 2.48 -4.93 -10.69
N VAL A 57 2.35 -4.79 -9.37
CA VAL A 57 2.92 -3.67 -8.63
C VAL A 57 4.45 -3.80 -8.57
N LEU A 58 4.98 -5.01 -8.36
CA LEU A 58 6.42 -5.27 -8.36
C LEU A 58 7.09 -4.98 -9.71
N ASP A 59 6.49 -5.39 -10.83
CA ASP A 59 7.03 -5.09 -12.18
C ASP A 59 7.12 -3.57 -12.42
N LYS A 60 6.10 -2.81 -12.02
CA LYS A 60 6.14 -1.34 -12.12
C LYS A 60 7.13 -0.72 -11.13
N PHE A 61 7.28 -1.27 -9.94
CA PHE A 61 8.29 -0.81 -8.98
C PHE A 61 9.70 -1.03 -9.52
N GLN A 62 10.00 -2.19 -10.11
CA GLN A 62 11.30 -2.48 -10.71
C GLN A 62 11.60 -1.52 -11.85
N LYS A 63 10.68 -1.36 -12.80
CA LYS A 63 10.82 -0.36 -13.89
C LYS A 63 11.02 1.06 -13.39
N SER A 64 10.40 1.40 -12.27
CA SER A 64 10.56 2.72 -11.65
C SER A 64 11.86 2.85 -10.88
N ALA A 65 12.37 1.77 -10.30
CA ALA A 65 13.65 1.72 -9.61
C ALA A 65 14.81 1.86 -10.61
N ASP A 66 14.70 1.23 -11.79
CA ASP A 66 15.71 1.27 -12.86
C ASP A 66 15.89 2.66 -13.46
N GLN A 67 14.92 3.57 -13.30
CA GLN A 67 15.04 4.97 -13.74
C GLN A 67 15.95 5.83 -12.86
N TYR A 68 16.40 5.32 -11.72
CA TYR A 68 17.21 6.07 -10.76
C TYR A 68 18.58 5.39 -10.55
N ASP A 69 19.67 6.13 -10.76
CA ASP A 69 21.04 5.62 -10.53
C ASP A 69 21.31 5.21 -9.08
N SER A 70 20.65 5.87 -8.12
CA SER A 70 20.81 5.59 -6.68
C SER A 70 19.50 5.75 -5.91
N LEU A 71 18.74 4.66 -5.80
CA LEU A 71 17.55 4.63 -4.97
C LEU A 71 17.93 4.58 -3.47
N GLN A 72 17.45 5.53 -2.67
CA GLN A 72 17.71 5.58 -1.22
C GLN A 72 16.73 4.69 -0.42
N GLY A 73 15.45 4.73 -0.77
CA GLY A 73 14.42 3.99 -0.05
C GLY A 73 13.02 4.20 -0.60
N PHE A 74 12.05 3.59 0.08
CA PHE A 74 10.65 3.58 -0.29
C PHE A 74 9.78 4.10 0.86
N TRP A 75 8.70 4.78 0.48
CA TRP A 75 7.68 5.26 1.40
C TRP A 75 6.38 4.52 1.11
N PHE A 76 5.81 3.91 2.15
CA PHE A 76 4.54 3.20 2.09
C PHE A 76 3.50 3.95 2.90
N TYR A 77 2.35 4.19 2.29
CA TYR A 77 1.20 4.80 2.96
C TYR A 77 0.07 3.78 2.98
N ASN A 78 -0.43 3.45 4.16
CA ASN A 78 -1.56 2.54 4.31
C ASN A 78 -2.46 2.93 5.47
N ALA A 79 -3.74 2.65 5.35
CA ALA A 79 -4.66 2.69 6.48
C ALA A 79 -4.65 1.33 7.20
N LEU A 80 -4.48 1.33 8.53
CA LEU A 80 -4.53 0.09 9.32
C LEU A 80 -5.94 -0.52 9.34
N GLY A 81 -6.96 0.34 9.31
CA GLY A 81 -8.38 -0.05 9.36
C GLY A 81 -9.00 -0.49 8.02
N GLY A 82 -8.24 -0.52 6.92
CA GLY A 82 -8.76 -0.90 5.60
C GLY A 82 -8.15 -2.21 5.09
N GLY A 83 -8.96 -3.14 4.59
CA GLY A 83 -8.48 -4.41 4.00
C GLY A 83 -7.69 -4.22 2.69
N THR A 84 -8.12 -3.24 1.91
CA THR A 84 -7.62 -2.88 0.58
C THR A 84 -6.25 -2.23 0.62
N GLY A 85 -6.01 -1.35 1.59
CA GLY A 85 -4.73 -0.68 1.77
C GLY A 85 -3.72 -1.47 2.62
N SER A 86 -4.19 -2.19 3.66
CA SER A 86 -3.26 -2.91 4.56
C SER A 86 -2.84 -4.28 4.04
N GLY A 87 -3.74 -5.06 3.44
CA GLY A 87 -3.45 -6.45 3.02
C GLY A 87 -2.44 -6.54 1.88
N PRO A 88 -2.75 -5.98 0.68
CA PRO A 88 -1.84 -6.02 -0.46
C PRO A 88 -0.49 -5.36 -0.16
N ASN A 89 -0.50 -4.24 0.57
CA ASN A 89 0.71 -3.48 0.90
C ASN A 89 1.64 -4.24 1.85
N ALA A 90 1.10 -4.92 2.87
CA ALA A 90 1.92 -5.77 3.76
C ALA A 90 2.64 -6.87 2.96
N SER A 91 1.92 -7.53 2.05
CA SER A 91 2.50 -8.58 1.21
C SER A 91 3.55 -8.08 0.22
N LEU A 92 3.46 -6.81 -0.18
CA LEU A 92 4.42 -6.16 -1.05
C LEU A 92 5.69 -5.76 -0.29
N ILE A 93 5.54 -5.20 0.91
CA ILE A 93 6.67 -4.84 1.78
C ILE A 93 7.51 -6.07 2.10
N GLU A 94 6.88 -7.20 2.45
CA GLU A 94 7.59 -8.47 2.70
C GLU A 94 8.45 -8.89 1.51
N ARG A 95 7.94 -8.75 0.28
CA ARG A 95 8.72 -9.09 -0.90
C ARG A 95 9.85 -8.09 -1.17
N LEU A 96 9.61 -6.80 -0.94
CA LEU A 96 10.64 -5.77 -1.09
C LEU A 96 11.72 -5.85 -0.02
N VAL A 97 11.44 -6.40 1.16
CA VAL A 97 12.46 -6.71 2.17
C VAL A 97 13.45 -7.74 1.63
N VAL A 98 12.97 -8.74 0.89
CA VAL A 98 13.82 -9.75 0.25
C VAL A 98 14.59 -9.14 -0.93
N ASP A 99 13.89 -8.48 -1.86
CA ASP A 99 14.50 -8.02 -3.12
C ASP A 99 15.38 -6.76 -2.92
N TYR A 100 15.07 -5.90 -1.95
CA TYR A 100 15.77 -4.64 -1.67
C TYR A 100 16.20 -4.53 -0.19
N ALA A 101 16.89 -5.55 0.34
CA ALA A 101 17.30 -5.62 1.75
C ALA A 101 18.09 -4.37 2.23
N LYS A 102 18.99 -3.83 1.40
CA LYS A 102 19.85 -2.69 1.75
C LYS A 102 19.16 -1.31 1.68
N LYS A 103 17.91 -1.25 1.23
CA LYS A 103 17.18 0.03 1.02
C LYS A 103 16.22 0.29 2.19
N THR A 104 16.15 1.54 2.63
CA THR A 104 15.27 1.97 3.72
C THR A 104 13.80 1.86 3.28
N LYS A 105 12.95 1.38 4.18
CA LYS A 105 11.51 1.23 3.96
C LYS A 105 10.81 1.93 5.11
N LEU A 106 10.15 3.05 4.81
CA LEU A 106 9.39 3.80 5.79
C LEU A 106 7.90 3.55 5.56
N GLN A 107 7.18 3.19 6.61
CA GLN A 107 5.75 2.99 6.57
C GLN A 107 5.05 4.06 7.41
N ILE A 108 4.07 4.74 6.81
CA ILE A 108 3.20 5.70 7.45
C ILE A 108 1.80 5.08 7.49
N ALA A 109 1.45 4.59 8.68
CA ALA A 109 0.20 3.91 8.92
C ALA A 109 -0.82 4.88 9.52
N ILE A 110 -1.98 5.04 8.85
CA ILE A 110 -3.09 5.84 9.36
C ILE A 110 -3.93 4.96 10.28
N GLY A 111 -3.90 5.28 11.57
CA GLY A 111 -4.68 4.61 12.60
C GLY A 111 -6.17 4.96 12.52
N PRO A 112 -7.08 3.99 12.66
CA PRO A 112 -8.50 4.25 12.72
C PRO A 112 -8.87 4.99 14.02
N THR A 113 -9.82 5.92 13.96
CA THR A 113 -10.39 6.61 15.14
C THR A 113 -11.89 6.30 15.22
N ARG A 114 -12.41 6.11 16.44
CA ARG A 114 -13.81 5.71 16.71
C ARG A 114 -14.86 6.54 15.96
N ALA A 115 -14.57 7.81 15.67
CA ALA A 115 -15.47 8.72 14.95
C ALA A 115 -15.55 8.48 13.42
N VAL A 116 -14.55 7.84 12.81
CA VAL A 116 -14.41 7.71 11.34
C VAL A 116 -14.30 6.23 10.91
N CYS A 117 -14.43 5.29 11.86
CA CYS A 117 -14.41 3.85 11.56
C CYS A 117 -15.68 3.41 10.84
N LEU A 118 -15.55 3.05 9.56
CA LEU A 118 -16.64 2.48 8.76
C LEU A 118 -16.83 0.96 8.95
N GLY A 119 -16.10 0.31 9.86
CA GLY A 119 -16.17 -1.15 10.07
C GLY A 119 -15.91 -1.60 11.51
N VAL A 120 -16.71 -2.57 11.99
CA VAL A 120 -16.67 -3.11 13.37
C VAL A 120 -15.41 -3.95 13.64
N GLN A 121 -14.81 -4.54 12.60
CA GLN A 121 -13.58 -5.35 12.69
C GLN A 121 -12.31 -4.53 13.00
N ASN A 122 -12.39 -3.20 12.94
CA ASN A 122 -11.23 -2.31 13.07
C ASN A 122 -10.66 -2.26 14.50
N LEU A 123 -11.45 -2.63 15.52
CA LEU A 123 -11.03 -2.55 16.92
C LEU A 123 -10.06 -3.68 17.31
N PHE A 124 -10.26 -4.90 16.80
CA PHE A 124 -9.39 -6.05 17.11
C PHE A 124 -7.98 -5.94 16.55
N LYS A 125 -7.79 -5.10 15.52
CA LYS A 125 -6.50 -4.95 14.85
C LYS A 125 -5.57 -3.98 15.59
N MET A 126 -6.12 -3.01 16.32
CA MET A 126 -5.36 -2.02 17.10
C MET A 126 -4.52 -2.67 18.21
N ASP A 127 -5.05 -3.69 18.89
CA ASP A 127 -4.34 -4.34 20.01
C ASP A 127 -3.15 -5.21 19.57
N LYS A 128 -3.19 -5.80 18.37
CA LYS A 128 -2.13 -6.71 17.90
C LYS A 128 -1.00 -6.01 17.13
N ASP A 129 -1.28 -4.92 16.42
CA ASP A 129 -0.28 -4.24 15.58
C ASP A 129 0.54 -3.21 16.39
N PHE A 130 -0.04 -2.56 17.41
CA PHE A 130 0.71 -1.64 18.30
C PHE A 130 1.80 -2.37 19.11
N SER A 131 1.60 -3.65 19.39
CA SER A 131 2.60 -4.51 20.04
C SER A 131 3.76 -4.92 19.12
N LYS A 132 3.59 -4.87 17.78
CA LYS A 132 4.62 -5.34 16.82
C LYS A 132 5.42 -4.21 16.19
N GLU A 133 4.84 -3.01 16.03
CA GLU A 133 5.56 -1.85 15.48
C GLU A 133 6.66 -1.28 16.41
N SER A 134 6.67 -1.64 17.70
CA SER A 134 7.77 -1.27 18.61
C SER A 134 9.03 -2.13 18.47
N THR A 135 8.99 -3.24 17.71
CA THR A 135 10.06 -4.27 17.74
C THR A 135 10.86 -4.42 16.43
N SER A 136 10.64 -3.60 15.40
CA SER A 136 11.47 -3.66 14.17
C SER A 136 11.88 -2.28 13.66
N VAL A 137 12.70 -1.60 14.47
CA VAL A 137 13.63 -0.57 14.00
C VAL A 137 15.00 -0.93 14.59
N ARG A 138 15.71 -1.86 13.95
CA ARG A 138 17.17 -2.01 13.98
C ARG A 138 17.62 -2.59 12.65
#